data_AF-A0A068UMX9-F1
#
_entry.id   AF-A0A068UMX9-F1
#
_cell.length_a   1.000
_cell.length_b   1.000
_cell.length_c   1.000
_cell.angle_alpha   90.00
_cell.angle_beta   90.00
_cell.angle_gamma   90.00
#
_symmetry.space_group_name_H-M   'P 1'
#
loop_
_entity.id
_entity.type
_entity.pdbx_description
1 polymer ?
#
loop_
_entity_poly.entity_id
_entity_poly.type
_entity_poly.pdbx_seq_one_letter_code
_entity_poly.pdbx_strand_id
1 'polypeptide(L)'
;MKWLDDQPPLSVVFLCFESLGSFEPDHGFRFLWSVRSPIPKDFTYGTAECSNFSEILPEGFLESVENRGLVCGWAPQIEVLAHEAVGGFVSHCGWNSTLQSLWNGLPVARWPLYAEQ
;
A
#
# COMPACT_ATOMS: atom_id res chain seq x y z
N MET A 1 -11.01 -6.91 -7.08
CA MET A 1 -11.12 -5.82 -6.07
C MET A 1 -11.58 -4.63 -6.87
N LYS A 2 -12.85 -4.19 -6.80
CA LYS A 2 -13.51 -3.44 -7.91
C LYS A 2 -12.69 -2.31 -8.53
N TRP A 3 -12.01 -1.50 -7.71
CA TRP A 3 -11.17 -0.42 -8.23
C TRP A 3 -9.99 -0.90 -9.08
N LEU A 4 -9.32 -1.99 -8.69
CA LEU A 4 -8.23 -2.61 -9.49
C LEU A 4 -8.75 -3.21 -10.79
N ASP A 5 -9.97 -3.75 -10.78
CA ASP A 5 -10.61 -4.38 -11.95
C ASP A 5 -10.84 -3.33 -13.07
N ASP A 6 -10.97 -2.05 -12.70
CA ASP A 6 -11.16 -0.92 -13.63
C ASP A 6 -9.82 -0.31 -14.14
N GLN A 7 -8.66 -0.86 -13.75
CA GLN A 7 -7.35 -0.33 -14.14
C GLN A 7 -6.72 -1.12 -15.30
N PRO A 8 -5.92 -0.46 -16.18
CA PRO A 8 -5.14 -1.17 -17.18
C PRO A 8 -4.14 -2.16 -16.57
N PRO A 9 -3.79 -3.26 -17.27
CA PRO A 9 -2.77 -4.20 -16.83
C PRO A 9 -1.43 -3.53 -16.52
N LEU A 10 -0.76 -3.99 -15.45
CA LEU A 10 0.55 -3.51 -15.01
C LEU A 10 0.66 -1.97 -14.81
N SER A 11 -0.45 -1.29 -14.53
CA SER A 11 -0.49 0.17 -14.41
C SER A 11 -0.53 0.69 -12.97
N VAL A 12 -0.78 -0.19 -12.00
CA VAL A 12 -0.92 0.15 -10.59
C VAL A 12 0.33 -0.23 -9.81
N VAL A 13 0.81 0.69 -8.99
CA VAL A 13 1.81 0.41 -7.96
C VAL A 13 1.12 0.14 -6.63
N PHE A 14 1.38 -1.01 -6.01
CA PHE A 14 0.89 -1.29 -4.67
C PHE A 14 1.90 -0.83 -3.62
N LEU A 15 1.44 -0.03 -2.65
CA LEU A 15 2.22 0.44 -1.51
C LEU A 15 1.66 -0.17 -0.23
N CYS A 16 2.51 -0.89 0.50
CA CYS A 16 2.15 -1.45 1.79
C CYS A 16 3.26 -1.20 2.82
N PHE A 17 3.03 -0.23 3.71
CA PHE A 17 3.95 0.11 4.78
C PHE A 17 3.35 -0.31 6.13
N GLU A 18 4.13 -1.02 6.95
CA GLU A 18 3.79 -1.18 8.36
C GLU A 18 4.08 0.16 9.06
N SER A 19 3.04 0.98 9.20
CA SER A 19 2.90 2.14 10.09
C SER A 19 3.70 3.44 9.85
N LEU A 20 4.73 3.51 8.98
CA LEU A 20 5.64 4.67 8.95
C LEU A 20 6.12 5.14 7.56
N GLY A 21 5.27 5.10 6.53
CA GLY A 21 5.60 5.63 5.21
C GLY A 21 4.93 6.98 4.94
N SER A 22 5.69 7.99 4.52
CA SER A 22 5.11 9.17 3.84
C SER A 22 5.32 8.97 2.34
N PHE A 23 4.23 9.01 1.58
CA PHE A 23 4.25 8.89 0.12
C PHE A 23 3.64 10.15 -0.47
N GLU A 24 4.42 10.84 -1.30
CA GLU A 24 3.94 11.95 -2.11
C GLU A 24 3.78 11.43 -3.54
N PRO A 25 2.53 11.19 -3.99
CA PRO A 25 2.29 10.60 -5.29
C PRO A 25 2.62 11.61 -6.39
N ASP A 26 3.71 11.38 -7.11
CA ASP A 26 4.02 12.14 -8.32
C ASP A 26 2.85 12.07 -9.30
N HIS A 27 2.56 13.15 -10.03
CA HIS A 27 1.26 13.44 -10.65
C HIS A 27 0.81 12.44 -11.76
N GLY A 28 1.62 11.44 -12.11
CA GLY A 28 1.38 10.55 -13.26
C GLY A 28 1.00 9.10 -12.95
N PHE A 29 1.21 8.59 -11.73
CA PHE A 29 1.08 7.15 -11.46
C PHE A 29 -0.22 6.79 -10.76
N ARG A 30 -0.74 5.60 -11.10
CA ARG A 30 -1.87 4.97 -10.40
C ARG A 30 -1.34 4.12 -9.26
N PHE A 31 -2.00 4.17 -8.11
CA PHE A 31 -1.50 3.47 -6.94
C PHE A 31 -2.60 2.95 -6.02
N LEU A 32 -2.32 1.86 -5.33
CA LEU A 32 -3.11 1.38 -4.21
C LEU A 32 -2.23 1.47 -2.96
N TRP A 33 -2.67 2.20 -1.94
CA TRP A 33 -1.93 2.35 -0.70
C TRP A 33 -2.72 1.76 0.47
N SER A 34 -2.20 0.67 1.05
CA SER A 34 -2.70 0.15 2.31
C SER A 34 -1.96 0.83 3.48
N VAL A 35 -2.70 1.64 4.24
CA VAL A 35 -2.21 2.41 5.39
C VAL A 35 -2.72 1.76 6.67
N ARG A 36 -1.82 1.24 7.51
CA ARG A 36 -2.17 0.80 8.86
C ARG A 36 -2.05 1.95 9.85
N SER A 37 -3.05 2.09 10.73
CA SER A 37 -2.99 3.04 11.83
C SER A 37 -1.89 2.63 12.81
N PRO A 38 -1.15 3.58 13.43
CA PRO A 38 -0.25 3.24 14.53
C PRO A 38 -1.04 2.52 15.63
N ILE A 39 -0.59 1.32 15.96
CA ILE A 39 -1.22 0.48 16.97
C ILE A 39 -1.08 1.18 18.33
N PRO A 40 -2.17 1.42 19.09
CA PRO A 40 -2.06 1.93 20.45
C PRO A 40 -1.18 1.00 21.29
N LYS A 41 -0.35 1.57 22.18
CA LYS A 41 0.65 0.82 22.99
C LYS A 41 0.08 -0.35 23.81
N ASP A 42 -1.24 -0.42 23.98
CA ASP A 42 -1.95 -1.40 24.81
C ASP A 42 -2.70 -2.48 24.00
N PHE A 43 -2.55 -2.54 22.66
CA PHE A 43 -3.33 -3.45 21.82
C PHE A 43 -2.64 -4.79 21.54
N THR A 44 -3.31 -5.88 21.94
CA THR A 44 -2.97 -7.27 21.57
C THR A 44 -3.30 -7.55 20.10
N TYR A 45 -2.36 -8.19 19.38
CA TYR A 45 -2.45 -8.71 18.00
C TYR A 45 -3.86 -8.65 17.36
N GLY A 46 -4.10 -7.55 16.65
CA GLY A 46 -5.25 -7.36 15.76
C GLY A 46 -4.91 -6.25 14.77
N THR A 47 -5.27 -6.42 13.50
CA THR A 47 -5.15 -5.39 12.47
C THR A 47 -5.97 -4.18 12.90
N ALA A 48 -5.32 -3.14 13.41
CA ALA A 48 -5.96 -1.85 13.66
C ALA A 48 -6.41 -1.29 12.30
N GLU A 49 -7.70 -1.37 12.02
CA GLU A 49 -8.28 -0.73 10.84
C GLU A 49 -8.07 0.77 10.98
N CYS A 50 -7.38 1.37 10.01
CA CYS A 50 -7.28 2.82 9.92
C CYS A 50 -8.63 3.38 9.49
N SER A 51 -9.47 3.78 10.45
CA SER A 51 -10.79 4.35 10.17
C SER A 51 -10.73 5.86 9.88
N ASN A 52 -9.67 6.56 10.32
CA ASN A 52 -9.53 8.01 10.15
C ASN A 52 -8.25 8.38 9.39
N PHE A 53 -8.34 8.41 8.06
CA PHE A 53 -7.22 8.78 7.19
C PHE A 53 -6.83 10.26 7.32
N SER A 54 -7.76 11.13 7.74
CA SER A 54 -7.53 12.57 7.86
C SER A 54 -6.53 12.95 8.97
N GLU A 55 -6.27 12.04 9.92
CA GLU A 55 -5.24 12.21 10.95
C GLU A 55 -3.83 11.82 10.49
N ILE A 56 -3.73 11.09 9.37
CA ILE A 56 -2.48 10.49 8.88
C ILE A 56 -2.04 11.11 7.56
N LEU A 57 -2.99 11.54 6.73
CA LEU A 57 -2.75 12.12 5.42
C LEU A 57 -2.83 13.65 5.47
N PRO A 58 -2.07 14.35 4.61
CA PRO A 58 -2.22 15.79 4.45
C PRO A 58 -3.65 16.17 4.03
N GLU A 59 -4.08 17.37 4.45
CA GLU A 59 -5.35 17.94 4.00
C GLU A 59 -5.39 18.03 2.46
N GLY A 60 -6.50 17.62 1.85
CA GLY A 60 -6.65 17.60 0.39
C GLY A 60 -6.00 16.42 -0.33
N PHE A 61 -5.33 15.50 0.40
CA PHE A 61 -4.62 14.38 -0.24
C PHE A 61 -5.58 13.44 -0.97
N LEU A 62 -6.64 13.00 -0.31
CA LEU A 62 -7.59 12.03 -0.88
C LEU A 62 -8.27 12.61 -2.13
N GLU A 63 -8.64 13.88 -2.10
CA GLU A 63 -9.20 14.62 -3.23
C GLU A 63 -8.20 14.74 -4.38
N SER A 64 -6.92 14.98 -4.07
CA SER A 64 -5.87 15.09 -5.10
C SER A 64 -5.56 13.78 -5.83
N VAL A 65 -5.96 12.64 -5.26
CA VAL A 65 -5.66 11.30 -5.79
C VAL A 65 -6.89 10.50 -6.20
N GLU A 66 -8.12 10.97 -5.96
CA GLU A 66 -9.38 10.24 -6.19
C GLU A 66 -9.46 9.54 -7.58
N ASN A 67 -8.95 10.19 -8.63
CA ASN A 67 -9.00 9.69 -10.01
C ASN A 67 -7.89 8.67 -10.37
N ARG A 68 -6.90 8.48 -9.50
CA ARG A 68 -5.67 7.72 -9.80
C ARG A 68 -5.20 6.81 -8.67
N GLY A 69 -5.66 7.04 -7.45
CA GLY A 69 -5.19 6.37 -6.25
C GLY A 69 -6.34 5.84 -5.41
N LEU A 70 -6.16 4.66 -4.84
CA LEU A 70 -7.02 4.14 -3.78
C LEU A 70 -6.21 4.05 -2.49
N VAL A 71 -6.73 4.66 -1.41
CA VAL A 71 -6.16 4.52 -0.07
C VAL A 71 -7.13 3.70 0.78
N CYS A 72 -6.63 2.67 1.45
CA CYS A 72 -7.45 1.81 2.31
C CYS A 72 -6.70 1.40 3.59
N GLY A 73 -7.44 1.06 4.64
CA GLY A 73 -6.86 0.71 5.95
C GLY A 73 -6.21 -0.68 5.95
N TRP A 74 -6.83 -1.63 5.25
CA TRP A 74 -6.32 -2.97 5.05
C TRP A 74 -6.63 -3.42 3.63
N ALA A 75 -5.70 -4.13 3.02
CA ALA A 75 -5.89 -4.79 1.75
C ALA A 75 -5.43 -6.27 1.86
N PRO A 76 -6.13 -7.21 1.21
CA PRO A 76 -5.67 -8.59 1.08
C PRO A 76 -4.42 -8.63 0.20
N GLN A 77 -3.23 -8.44 0.81
CA GLN A 77 -1.96 -8.25 0.09
C GLN A 77 -1.69 -9.33 -0.96
N ILE A 78 -1.99 -10.61 -0.66
CA ILE A 78 -1.80 -11.71 -1.61
C ILE A 78 -2.69 -11.53 -2.85
N GLU A 79 -3.96 -11.18 -2.66
CA GLU A 79 -4.90 -10.97 -3.78
C GLU A 79 -4.53 -9.73 -4.59
N VAL A 80 -4.05 -8.67 -3.93
CA VAL A 80 -3.57 -7.46 -4.60
C VAL A 80 -2.33 -7.76 -5.45
N LEU A 81 -1.33 -8.43 -4.88
CA LEU A 81 -0.10 -8.77 -5.60
C LEU A 81 -0.34 -9.75 -6.76
N ALA A 82 -1.39 -10.56 -6.70
CA ALA A 82 -1.77 -11.47 -7.78
C ALA A 82 -2.62 -10.80 -8.88
N HIS A 83 -3.03 -9.54 -8.70
CA HIS A 83 -3.94 -8.86 -9.62
C HIS A 83 -3.22 -8.34 -10.87
N GLU A 84 -3.78 -8.54 -12.06
CA GLU A 84 -3.16 -8.20 -13.35
C GLU A 84 -2.85 -6.70 -13.54
N ALA A 85 -3.66 -5.84 -12.91
CA ALA A 85 -3.43 -4.39 -12.91
C ALA A 85 -2.18 -3.98 -12.12
N VAL A 86 -1.70 -4.80 -11.19
CA VAL A 86 -0.55 -4.48 -10.35
C VAL A 86 0.73 -4.77 -11.11
N GLY A 87 1.52 -3.74 -11.39
CA GLY A 87 2.78 -3.82 -12.13
C GLY A 87 4.02 -3.67 -11.25
N GLY A 88 3.85 -3.26 -9.98
CA GLY A 88 4.97 -3.06 -9.07
C GLY A 88 4.54 -3.00 -7.62
N PHE A 89 5.47 -3.35 -6.75
CA PHE A 89 5.25 -3.37 -5.31
C PHE A 89 6.30 -2.51 -4.61
N VAL A 90 5.84 -1.54 -3.82
CA VAL A 90 6.69 -0.77 -2.91
C VAL A 90 6.54 -1.38 -1.53
N SER A 91 7.67 -1.89 -1.02
CA SER A 91 7.69 -2.61 0.25
C SER A 91 8.82 -2.13 1.15
N HIS A 92 8.58 -2.19 2.46
CA HIS A 92 9.62 -2.09 3.48
C HIS A 92 10.50 -3.37 3.56
N CYS A 93 10.28 -4.36 2.68
CA CYS A 93 11.12 -5.55 2.53
C CYS A 93 11.11 -6.55 3.71
N GLY A 94 10.08 -6.53 4.56
CA GLY A 94 9.86 -7.62 5.51
C GLY A 94 9.81 -8.98 4.80
N TRP A 95 10.35 -10.03 5.43
CA TRP A 95 10.58 -11.34 4.81
C TRP A 95 9.35 -11.94 4.09
N ASN A 96 8.16 -11.82 4.70
CA ASN A 96 6.91 -12.31 4.12
C ASN A 96 6.51 -11.53 2.85
N SER A 97 6.67 -10.21 2.86
CA SER A 97 6.38 -9.35 1.71
C SER A 97 7.34 -9.61 0.55
N THR A 98 8.61 -9.84 0.85
CA THR A 98 9.64 -10.20 -0.13
C THR A 98 9.31 -11.53 -0.82
N LEU A 99 8.95 -12.58 -0.05
CA LEU A 99 8.55 -13.87 -0.61
C LEU A 99 7.30 -13.78 -1.49
N GLN A 100 6.29 -13.02 -1.07
CA GLN A 100 5.06 -12.86 -1.84
C GLN A 100 5.27 -12.12 -3.16
N SER A 101 6.16 -11.11 -3.19
CA SER A 101 6.49 -10.43 -4.45
C SER A 101 7.25 -11.34 -5.41
N LEU A 102 8.21 -12.12 -4.90
CA LEU A 102 8.94 -13.11 -5.70
C LEU A 102 8.00 -14.14 -6.30
N TRP A 103 7.04 -14.62 -5.52
CA TRP A 103 6.03 -15.58 -5.98
C TRP A 103 5.16 -15.05 -7.12
N ASN A 104 4.82 -13.76 -7.09
CA ASN A 104 3.99 -13.11 -8.11
C ASN A 104 4.80 -12.49 -9.26
N GLY A 105 6.13 -12.61 -9.26
CA GLY A 105 6.99 -12.05 -10.32
C GLY A 105 6.99 -10.53 -10.39
N LEU A 106 6.61 -9.83 -9.32
CA LEU A 106 6.51 -8.38 -9.31
C LEU A 106 7.85 -7.72 -8.96
N PRO A 107 8.25 -6.65 -9.69
CA PRO A 107 9.40 -5.84 -9.31
C PRO A 107 9.13 -5.13 -7.97
N VAL A 108 10.08 -5.24 -7.04
CA VAL A 108 10.01 -4.59 -5.72
C VAL A 108 10.87 -3.34 -5.71
N ALA A 109 10.24 -2.18 -5.53
CA ALA A 109 10.94 -0.99 -5.10
C ALA A 109 11.09 -1.03 -3.57
N ARG A 110 12.33 -1.01 -3.09
CA ARG A 110 12.61 -1.00 -1.66
C ARG A 110 12.46 0.41 -1.13
N TRP A 111 11.62 0.59 -0.11
CA TRP A 111 11.51 1.85 0.61
C TRP A 111 11.81 1.58 2.09
N PRO A 112 13.10 1.60 2.47
CA PRO A 112 13.51 1.19 3.80
C PRO A 112 13.11 2.23 4.84
N LEU A 113 12.37 1.79 5.87
CA LEU A 113 11.79 2.67 6.90
C LEU A 113 12.43 2.45 8.28
N TYR A 114 12.72 1.20 8.71
CA TYR A 114 13.59 0.84 9.86
C TYR A 114 13.71 -0.70 10.04
N ALA A 115 14.65 -1.15 10.90
CA ALA A 115 15.05 -2.54 11.24
C ALA A 115 15.92 -3.28 10.21
N GLU A 116 16.31 -4.54 10.50
CA GLU A 116 17.20 -5.38 9.67
C GLU A 116 16.55 -5.68 8.32
N GLN A 117 16.90 -4.84 7.33
CA GLN A 117 16.43 -4.88 5.95
C GLN A 117 17.59 -5.13 4.98
#